data_AF-A0A2W4W1G8-F1
#
_entry.id   AF-A0A2W4W1G8-F1
#
_cell.length_a   1.000
_cell.length_b   1.000
_cell.length_c   1.000
_cell.angle_alpha   90.00
_cell.angle_beta   90.00
_cell.angle_gamma   90.00
#
_symmetry.space_group_name_H-M   'P 1'
#
loop_
_entity.id
_entity.type
_entity.pdbx_description
1 polymer ?
#
loop_
_entity_poly.entity_id
_entity_poly.type
_entity_poly.pdbx_seq_one_letter_code
_entity_poly.pdbx_strand_id
1 'polypeptide(L)' 'MLGQRATSAASSADSRMFVYEVTGISQNEAISGQRPPVRSSQNQTFQVPFHRMNEEMRRITLLGGEIVSISPLL' A
#
# COMPACT_ATOMS: atom_id res chain seq x y z
N MET A 1 42.21 -6.43 1.83
CA MET A 1 40.93 -5.71 1.59
C MET A 1 39.84 -6.76 1.47
N LEU A 2 39.01 -6.92 2.50
CA LEU A 2 38.10 -8.05 2.67
C LEU A 2 36.67 -7.68 2.22
N GLY A 3 36.11 -8.47 1.31
CA GLY A 3 34.69 -8.86 1.38
C GLY A 3 33.64 -7.90 0.81
N GLN A 4 33.77 -7.43 -0.44
CA GLN A 4 32.61 -6.89 -1.17
C GLN A 4 31.96 -7.98 -2.02
N ARG A 5 31.02 -8.72 -1.44
CA ARG A 5 29.90 -9.32 -2.20
C ARG A 5 28.69 -9.34 -1.27
N ALA A 6 28.06 -8.18 -1.10
CA ALA A 6 26.64 -8.16 -0.74
C ALA A 6 25.93 -8.87 -1.89
N THR A 7 25.47 -10.10 -1.66
CA THR A 7 24.61 -10.79 -2.61
C THR A 7 23.36 -9.95 -2.74
N SER A 8 23.23 -9.22 -3.86
CA SER A 8 22.02 -8.53 -4.28
C SER A 8 20.93 -9.57 -4.54
N ALA A 9 20.42 -10.18 -3.47
CA ALA A 9 19.16 -10.88 -3.43
C ALA A 9 18.02 -9.84 -3.37
N ALA A 10 18.09 -8.80 -4.20
CA ALA A 10 16.90 -8.16 -4.74
C ALA A 10 16.29 -9.16 -5.75
N SER A 11 15.96 -10.34 -5.23
CA SER A 11 15.78 -11.58 -5.97
C SER A 11 14.29 -11.82 -6.08
N SER A 12 13.69 -11.40 -7.20
CA SER A 12 12.34 -11.73 -7.70
C SER A 12 11.12 -11.53 -6.78
N ALA A 13 11.28 -11.40 -5.47
CA ALA A 13 10.27 -11.05 -4.49
C ALA A 13 9.95 -9.55 -4.53
N ASP A 14 10.95 -8.72 -4.82
CA ASP A 14 10.81 -7.26 -4.91
C ASP A 14 9.84 -6.81 -6.02
N SER A 15 9.75 -7.59 -7.11
CA SER A 15 8.85 -7.34 -8.24
C SER A 15 7.40 -7.76 -8.01
N ARG A 16 7.07 -8.42 -6.88
CA ARG A 16 5.70 -8.87 -6.62
C ARG A 16 4.84 -7.69 -6.19
N MET A 17 3.69 -7.56 -6.83
CA MET A 17 2.68 -6.56 -6.53
C MET A 17 1.50 -7.21 -5.83
N PHE A 18 0.89 -6.49 -4.89
CA PHE A 18 -0.30 -6.92 -4.17
C PHE A 18 -1.37 -5.84 -4.24
N VAL A 19 -2.62 -6.25 -4.30
CA VAL A 19 -3.78 -5.35 -4.21
C VAL A 19 -4.35 -5.46 -2.80
N TYR A 20 -4.39 -4.33 -2.12
CA TYR A 20 -4.94 -4.18 -0.79
C TYR A 20 -6.29 -3.53 -0.93
N GLU A 21 -7.34 -4.19 -0.47
CA GLU A 21 -8.66 -3.62 -0.35
C GLU A 21 -8.85 -3.12 1.08
N VAL A 22 -9.21 -1.85 1.22
CA VAL A 22 -9.23 -1.16 2.52
C VAL A 22 -10.54 -0.40 2.69
N THR A 23 -11.14 -0.49 3.88
CA THR A 23 -12.31 0.29 4.29
C THR A 23 -11.95 1.27 5.40
N GLY A 24 -12.83 2.22 5.70
CA GLY A 24 -12.69 3.08 6.89
C GLY A 24 -11.56 4.11 6.87
N ILE A 25 -10.82 4.26 5.76
CA ILE A 25 -9.79 5.30 5.63
C ILE A 25 -10.43 6.67 5.82
N SER A 26 -9.97 7.41 6.83
CA SER A 26 -10.41 8.77 7.05
C SER A 26 -9.86 9.65 5.94
N GLN A 27 -10.75 10.26 5.17
CA GLN A 27 -10.39 11.31 4.21
C GLN A 27 -9.96 12.53 5.03
N ASN A 28 -8.70 12.58 5.46
CA ASN A 28 -8.14 13.84 5.94
C ASN A 28 -8.00 14.74 4.71
N GLU A 29 -9.02 15.54 4.48
CA GLU A 29 -9.14 16.51 3.39
C GLU A 29 -8.02 17.57 3.47
N ALA A 30 -6.82 17.22 3.00
CA ALA A 30 -5.96 18.19 2.33
C ALA A 30 -6.52 18.43 0.92
N ILE A 31 -7.79 18.83 0.82
CA ILE A 31 -8.43 19.21 -0.45
C ILE A 31 -8.06 20.66 -0.72
N SER A 32 -6.89 20.87 -1.32
CA SER A 32 -6.65 22.03 -2.16
C SER A 32 -7.49 21.90 -3.44
N GLY A 33 -8.78 22.24 -3.33
CA GLY A 33 -9.51 22.88 -4.43
C GLY A 33 -10.29 22.03 -5.44
N GLN A 34 -10.37 20.70 -5.36
CA GLN A 34 -11.20 19.93 -6.30
C GLN A 34 -11.98 18.82 -5.59
N ARG A 35 -13.27 19.07 -5.33
CA ARG A 35 -14.23 18.07 -4.83
C ARG A 35 -14.65 17.11 -5.96
N PRO A 36 -14.32 15.81 -5.94
CA PRO A 36 -15.08 14.82 -6.67
C PRO A 36 -16.29 14.38 -5.81
N PRO A 37 -17.39 13.91 -6.43
CA PRO A 37 -18.60 13.54 -5.71
C PRO A 37 -18.36 12.38 -4.75
N VAL A 38 -18.88 12.56 -3.52
CA VAL A 38 -18.94 11.58 -2.44
C VAL A 38 -19.54 10.27 -2.97
N ARG A 39 -18.69 9.27 -3.14
CA ARG A 39 -19.12 7.88 -3.28
C ARG A 39 -19.13 7.29 -1.88
N SER A 40 -20.30 7.27 -1.27
CA SER A 40 -20.53 6.65 0.04
C SER A 40 -20.10 5.19 -0.01
N SER A 41 -19.09 4.80 0.77
CA SER A 41 -18.74 3.39 1.02
C SER A 41 -18.15 2.60 -0.17
N GLN A 42 -17.20 3.15 -0.94
CA GLN A 42 -16.36 2.30 -1.78
C GLN A 42 -15.07 1.95 -1.04
N ASN A 43 -14.80 0.66 -0.92
CA ASN A 43 -13.51 0.14 -0.49
C ASN A 43 -12.43 0.69 -1.42
N GLN A 44 -11.32 1.15 -0.87
CA GLN A 44 -10.20 1.68 -1.63
C GLN A 44 -9.21 0.57 -1.93
N THR A 45 -8.75 0.49 -3.17
CA THR A 45 -7.76 -0.49 -3.60
C THR A 45 -6.38 0.16 -3.78
N PHE A 46 -5.36 -0.38 -3.11
CA PHE A 46 -3.98 0.07 -3.21
C PHE A 46 -3.10 -1.01 -3.83
N GLN A 47 -2.30 -0.64 -4.83
CA GLN A 47 -1.27 -1.53 -5.37
C GLN A 47 0.03 -1.34 -4.58
N VAL A 48 0.49 -2.40 -3.94
CA VAL A 48 1.59 -2.37 -2.97
C VAL A 48 2.69 -3.32 -3.43
N PRO A 49 3.90 -2.80 -3.74
CA PRO A 49 5.07 -3.63 -3.95
C PRO A 49 5.42 -4.42 -2.68
N PHE A 50 5.93 -5.64 -2.84
CA PHE A 50 6.28 -6.52 -1.72
C PHE A 50 7.21 -5.85 -0.69
N HIS A 51 8.21 -5.09 -1.15
CA HIS A 51 9.14 -4.39 -0.26
C HIS A 51 8.49 -3.27 0.58
N ARG A 52 7.33 -2.74 0.16
CA ARG A 52 6.59 -1.68 0.87
C ARG A 52 5.45 -2.19 1.73
N MET A 53 5.15 -3.49 1.74
CA MET A 53 3.98 -4.02 2.44
C MET A 53 3.92 -3.58 3.90
N ASN A 54 5.05 -3.60 4.62
CA ASN A 54 5.10 -3.16 6.02
C ASN A 54 4.84 -1.66 6.19
N GLU A 55 5.40 -0.83 5.30
CA GLU A 55 5.21 0.62 5.32
C GLU A 55 3.75 0.98 5.04
N GLU A 56 3.16 0.34 4.02
CA GLU A 56 1.79 0.63 3.61
C GLU A 56 0.77 0.12 4.62
N MET A 57 0.99 -1.04 5.24
CA MET A 57 0.15 -1.51 6.36
C MET A 57 0.13 -0.48 7.49
N ARG A 58 1.30 0.01 7.92
CA ARG A 58 1.40 1.03 8.98
C ARG A 58 0.68 2.32 8.57
N ARG A 59 0.87 2.77 7.33
CA ARG A 59 0.20 3.96 6.79
C ARG A 59 -1.33 3.82 6.83
N ILE A 60 -1.85 2.68 6.37
CA ILE A 60 -3.30 2.38 6.38
C ILE A 60 -3.84 2.45 7.82
N THR A 61 -3.16 1.82 8.78
CA THR A 61 -3.54 1.88 10.20
C THR A 61 -3.52 3.31 10.75
N LEU A 62 -2.51 4.12 10.39
CA LEU A 62 -2.43 5.52 10.83
C LEU A 62 -3.56 6.40 10.25
N LEU A 63 -4.06 6.05 9.07
CA LEU A 63 -5.21 6.72 8.44
C LEU A 63 -6.56 6.21 8.99
N GLY A 64 -6.55 5.30 9.96
CA GLY A 64 -7.74 4.67 10.51
C GLY A 64 -8.40 3.65 9.57
N GLY A 65 -7.69 3.23 8.52
CA GLY A 65 -8.18 2.24 7.57
C GLY A 65 -8.04 0.81 8.08
N GLU A 66 -8.99 -0.03 7.68
CA GLU A 66 -9.02 -1.47 7.92
C GLU A 66 -8.82 -2.23 6.61
N ILE A 67 -7.84 -3.13 6.57
CA ILE A 67 -7.56 -3.95 5.38
C ILE A 67 -8.52 -5.14 5.38
N VAL A 68 -9.40 -5.21 4.39
CA VAL A 68 -10.41 -6.28 4.26
C VAL A 68 -9.94 -7.41 3.34
N SER A 69 -9.01 -7.15 2.41
CA SER A 69 -8.45 -8.17 1.52
C SER A 69 -7.04 -7.80 1.06
N ILE A 70 -6.19 -8.82 0.88
CA ILE A 70 -4.88 -8.70 0.25
C ILE A 70 -4.76 -9.81 -0.77
N SER A 71 -4.58 -9.45 -2.05
CA SER A 71 -4.46 -10.41 -3.15
C SER A 71 -3.22 -10.14 -3.99
N PRO A 72 -2.49 -11.16 -4.46
CA PRO A 72 -1.39 -10.96 -5.38
C PRO A 72 -1.91 -10.43 -6.73
N LEU A 73 -1.23 -9.44 -7.30
CA LEU A 73 -1.45 -8.99 -8.66
C LEU A 73 -0.58 -9.89 -9.56
N LEU A 74 -1.22 -10.88 -10.18
CA LEU A 74 -0.61 -11.88 -11.05
C LEU A 74 -0.05 -11.27 -12.34
#